data_AF-A0A2I9CTV0-F1
#
_entry.id   AF-A0A2I9CTV0-F1
#
_cell.length_a   1.000
_cell.length_b   1.000
_cell.length_c   1.000
_cell.angle_alpha   90.00
_cell.angle_beta   90.00
_cell.angle_gamma   90.00
#
_symmetry.space_group_name_H-M   'P 1'
#
loop_
_entity.id
_entity.type
_entity.pdbx_description
1 polymer ?
#
loop_
_entity_poly.entity_id
_entity_poly.type
_entity_poly.pdbx_seq_one_letter_code
_entity_poly.pdbx_strand_id
1 'polypeptide(L)'
;MTPGPLLTTSPVKAFGLKVVEATPDGLPTAAGLLVPHDGEPVADIRDRPDRWAQLALLSGAIRRGLPILAWGTGAALAGRALGARVRPGGGSDLSPEWSELPRGAVAETWEGEVPLLWRAGSVTAWAGVTVPESLRTAFLAGLENAGPRTPGTPLEAVGGESALRPLLADFYARARADDLLGPLFAAHVDDWEAHLDRVTAFWVTMLGGGAAWRGNLKSVHAGLGVRGPHLARWLALFRAAAAAHLSPQAAARLTSRAEAMGARLGQGKPGNRPHAGRVP
;
A
#
# COMPACT_ATOMS: atom_id res chain seq x y z
N MET A 1 -12.52 18.46 -6.07
CA MET A 1 -12.67 17.46 -4.99
C MET A 1 -12.18 18.11 -3.72
N THR A 2 -12.97 18.12 -2.65
CA THR A 2 -12.50 18.64 -1.35
C THR A 2 -11.32 17.80 -0.91
N PRO A 3 -10.16 18.38 -0.57
CA PRO A 3 -9.04 17.62 -0.03
C PRO A 3 -9.53 16.84 1.20
N GLY A 4 -9.14 15.56 1.32
CA GLY A 4 -9.49 14.75 2.49
C GLY A 4 -8.88 15.31 3.79
N PRO A 5 -9.07 14.66 4.95
CA PRO A 5 -8.53 15.18 6.20
C PRO A 5 -7.01 15.21 6.20
N LEU A 6 -6.42 16.03 7.08
CA LEU A 6 -5.03 15.82 7.48
C LEU A 6 -4.97 14.59 8.37
N LEU A 7 -4.02 13.71 8.09
CA LEU A 7 -3.72 12.59 8.97
C LEU A 7 -2.61 12.96 9.95
N THR A 8 -2.56 12.31 11.10
CA THR A 8 -1.47 12.48 12.07
C THR A 8 -1.05 11.16 12.71
N THR A 9 0.25 10.99 12.99
CA THR A 9 0.77 9.79 13.69
C THR A 9 0.61 9.84 15.20
N SER A 10 0.40 11.03 15.76
CA SER A 10 0.24 11.30 17.19
C SER A 10 -0.72 12.49 17.38
N PRO A 11 -1.36 12.66 18.54
CA PRO A 11 -2.27 13.78 18.76
C PRO A 11 -1.60 15.15 18.52
N VAL A 12 -2.26 16.01 17.76
CA VAL A 12 -1.83 17.40 17.52
C VAL A 12 -2.97 18.32 17.94
N LYS A 13 -2.62 19.47 18.54
CA LYS A 13 -3.60 20.56 18.72
C LYS A 13 -4.10 21.04 17.34
N ALA A 14 -5.18 21.82 17.33
CA ALA A 14 -5.83 22.28 16.09
C ALA A 14 -4.82 22.72 15.01
N PHE A 15 -4.87 22.09 13.83
CA PHE A 15 -3.91 22.27 12.73
C PHE A 15 -4.53 22.95 11.48
N GLY A 16 -5.46 23.89 11.69
CA GLY A 16 -6.14 24.64 10.62
C GLY A 16 -7.18 23.82 9.81
N LEU A 17 -6.96 22.51 9.65
CA LEU A 17 -7.89 21.55 9.04
C LEU A 17 -8.32 20.49 10.05
N LYS A 18 -9.36 19.70 9.70
CA LYS A 18 -9.71 18.49 10.45
C LYS A 18 -8.53 17.52 10.42
N VAL A 19 -8.01 17.21 11.61
CA VAL A 19 -6.94 16.23 11.83
C VAL A 19 -7.58 14.93 12.31
N VAL A 20 -7.18 13.81 11.70
CA VAL A 20 -7.64 12.46 12.04
C VAL A 20 -6.42 11.57 12.26
N GLU A 21 -6.53 10.60 13.15
CA GLU A 21 -5.49 9.60 13.35
C GLU A 21 -5.19 8.85 12.04
N ALA A 22 -3.91 8.67 11.74
CA ALA A 22 -3.47 8.09 10.50
C ALA A 22 -3.62 6.56 10.52
N THR A 23 -4.31 6.02 9.52
CA THR A 23 -4.36 4.59 9.23
C THR A 23 -3.83 4.31 7.83
N PRO A 24 -3.31 3.10 7.55
CA PRO A 24 -2.90 2.72 6.20
C PRO A 24 -3.99 2.95 5.14
N ASP A 25 -5.25 2.67 5.50
CA ASP A 25 -6.41 2.80 4.62
C ASP A 25 -6.84 4.27 4.41
N GLY A 26 -6.45 5.17 5.30
CA GLY A 26 -6.69 6.61 5.16
C GLY A 26 -5.71 7.32 4.23
N LEU A 27 -4.51 6.76 4.01
CA LEU A 27 -3.45 7.40 3.21
C LEU A 27 -3.88 7.76 1.77
N PRO A 28 -4.65 6.93 1.04
CA PRO A 28 -5.01 7.23 -0.35
C PRO A 28 -5.87 8.49 -0.51
N THR A 29 -6.67 8.84 0.50
CA THR A 29 -7.65 9.95 0.44
C THR A 29 -7.22 11.17 1.26
N ALA A 30 -6.17 11.06 2.08
CA ALA A 30 -5.67 12.13 2.94
C ALA A 30 -5.20 13.38 2.18
N ALA A 31 -5.38 14.57 2.73
CA ALA A 31 -4.74 15.78 2.18
C ALA A 31 -3.22 15.80 2.40
N GLY A 32 -2.77 15.29 3.55
CA GLY A 32 -1.37 15.26 3.95
C GLY A 32 -1.21 14.44 5.23
N LEU A 33 0.04 14.22 5.65
CA LEU A 33 0.38 13.53 6.89
C LEU A 33 1.25 14.44 7.77
N LEU A 34 0.80 14.63 9.00
CA LEU A 34 1.57 15.23 10.08
C LEU A 34 2.30 14.13 10.85
N VAL A 35 3.58 14.32 11.12
CA VAL A 35 4.39 13.42 11.95
C VAL A 35 4.97 14.22 13.11
N PRO A 36 4.21 14.36 14.22
CA PRO A 36 4.57 15.25 15.30
C PRO A 36 5.78 14.79 16.11
N HIS A 37 6.36 15.71 16.86
CA HIS A 37 7.15 15.34 18.02
C HIS A 37 6.25 14.70 19.08
N ASP A 38 6.60 13.48 19.49
CA ASP A 38 5.90 12.67 20.49
C ASP A 38 6.81 12.17 21.62
N GLY A 39 8.09 12.57 21.60
CA GLY A 39 9.03 12.33 22.70
C GLY A 39 9.63 10.93 22.76
N GLU A 40 9.14 9.92 22.03
CA GLU A 40 9.70 8.57 22.18
C GLU A 40 10.91 8.28 21.26
N PRO A 41 11.71 7.25 21.61
CA PRO A 41 12.88 6.86 20.84
C PRO A 41 12.58 6.43 19.41
N VAL A 42 13.54 6.73 18.54
CA VAL A 42 13.54 6.47 17.10
C VAL A 42 14.80 5.67 16.69
N ALA A 43 15.91 5.82 17.40
CA ALA A 43 17.16 5.13 17.13
C ALA A 43 17.05 3.61 17.41
N ASP A 44 16.60 3.24 18.61
CA ASP A 44 16.35 1.83 18.98
C ASP A 44 14.85 1.55 19.08
N ILE A 45 14.35 0.78 18.12
CA ILE A 45 12.92 0.43 17.99
C ILE A 45 12.69 -1.08 17.88
N ARG A 46 13.69 -1.90 18.22
CA ARG A 46 13.63 -3.36 18.01
C ARG A 46 12.40 -3.99 18.66
N ASP A 47 12.10 -3.58 19.88
CA ASP A 47 10.97 -4.08 20.67
C ASP A 47 9.80 -3.07 20.76
N ARG A 48 9.64 -2.25 19.72
CA ARG A 48 8.65 -1.16 19.65
C ARG A 48 7.67 -1.35 18.48
N PRO A 49 6.63 -2.20 18.64
CA PRO A 49 5.69 -2.48 17.56
C PRO A 49 4.92 -1.24 17.09
N ASP A 50 4.67 -0.30 18.01
CA ASP A 50 4.12 1.03 17.75
C ASP A 50 4.99 1.83 16.75
N ARG A 51 6.31 1.81 16.94
CA ARG A 51 7.25 2.51 16.06
C ARG A 51 7.40 1.84 14.71
N TRP A 52 7.36 0.51 14.66
CA TRP A 52 7.29 -0.21 13.38
C TRP A 52 6.02 0.13 12.59
N ALA A 53 4.88 0.25 13.27
CA ALA A 53 3.62 0.65 12.64
C ALA A 53 3.70 2.07 12.05
N GLN A 54 4.23 3.04 12.81
CA GLN A 54 4.42 4.40 12.32
C GLN A 54 5.43 4.47 11.16
N LEU A 55 6.53 3.72 11.20
CA LEU A 55 7.48 3.63 10.07
C LEU A 55 6.82 3.04 8.82
N ALA A 56 6.00 2.00 8.96
CA ALA A 56 5.29 1.39 7.85
C ALA A 56 4.28 2.37 7.23
N LEU A 57 3.52 3.08 8.06
CA LEU A 57 2.60 4.13 7.65
C LEU A 57 3.35 5.25 6.90
N LEU A 58 4.43 5.78 7.49
CA LEU A 58 5.22 6.86 6.91
C LEU A 58 5.86 6.46 5.58
N SER A 59 6.43 5.25 5.51
CA SER A 59 6.96 4.69 4.26
C SER A 59 5.86 4.57 3.20
N GLY A 60 4.64 4.20 3.59
CA GLY A 60 3.47 4.19 2.72
C GLY A 60 3.10 5.58 2.22
N ALA A 61 3.12 6.59 3.08
CA ALA A 61 2.84 7.98 2.71
C ALA A 61 3.88 8.53 1.71
N ILE A 62 5.18 8.29 1.98
CA ILE A 62 6.29 8.69 1.12
C ILE A 62 6.15 8.08 -0.28
N ARG A 63 5.86 6.77 -0.38
CA ARG A 63 5.66 6.09 -1.68
C ARG A 63 4.52 6.68 -2.52
N ARG A 64 3.50 7.26 -1.87
CA ARG A 64 2.35 7.89 -2.55
C ARG A 64 2.62 9.33 -2.97
N GLY A 65 3.76 9.91 -2.56
CA GLY A 65 4.03 11.34 -2.69
C GLY A 65 3.10 12.19 -1.83
N LEU A 66 2.56 11.64 -0.73
CA LEU A 66 1.70 12.39 0.19
C LEU A 66 2.51 13.54 0.79
N PRO A 67 2.02 14.79 0.77
CA PRO A 67 2.67 15.89 1.48
C PRO A 67 2.82 15.53 2.96
N ILE A 68 4.05 15.56 3.46
CA ILE A 68 4.38 15.20 4.84
C ILE A 68 5.05 16.40 5.51
N LEU A 69 4.57 16.74 6.71
CA LEU A 69 5.23 17.67 7.63
C LEU A 69 5.59 16.92 8.90
N ALA A 70 6.89 16.76 9.13
CA ALA A 70 7.45 16.05 10.28
C ALA A 70 8.24 17.00 11.17
N TRP A 71 8.15 16.86 12.49
CA TRP A 71 8.96 17.66 13.40
C TRP A 71 9.43 16.91 14.65
N GLY A 72 10.54 17.37 15.24
CA GLY A 72 11.19 16.75 16.39
C GLY A 72 11.50 15.27 16.17
N THR A 73 11.02 14.40 17.08
CA THR A 73 11.15 12.92 16.93
C THR A 73 10.48 12.41 15.65
N GLY A 74 9.41 13.06 15.19
CA GLY A 74 8.78 12.76 13.91
C GLY A 74 9.68 13.06 12.71
N ALA A 75 10.49 14.13 12.76
CA ALA A 75 11.49 14.42 11.72
C ALA A 75 12.59 13.36 11.70
N ALA A 76 13.07 12.91 12.88
CA ALA A 76 14.01 11.80 12.97
C ALA A 76 13.42 10.49 12.40
N LEU A 77 12.14 10.22 12.68
CA LEU A 77 11.42 9.05 12.16
C LEU A 77 11.29 9.10 10.63
N ALA A 78 11.03 10.28 10.06
CA ALA A 78 11.01 10.50 8.62
C ALA A 78 12.38 10.28 7.97
N GLY A 79 13.46 10.78 8.59
CA GLY A 79 14.80 10.50 8.12
C GLY A 79 15.11 9.00 8.14
N ARG A 80 14.74 8.29 9.22
CA ARG A 80 14.89 6.84 9.33
C ARG A 80 14.10 6.08 8.24
N ALA A 81 12.86 6.48 7.95
CA ALA A 81 12.06 5.89 6.88
C ALA A 81 12.71 6.07 5.49
N LEU A 82 13.52 7.11 5.32
CA LEU A 82 14.35 7.36 4.13
C LEU A 82 15.75 6.73 4.21
N GLY A 83 16.03 5.92 5.24
CA GLY A 83 17.28 5.20 5.41
C GLY A 83 18.42 6.01 6.04
N ALA A 84 18.15 7.20 6.60
CA ALA A 84 19.13 7.95 7.36
C ALA A 84 19.36 7.32 8.75
N ARG A 85 20.58 7.49 9.27
CA ARG A 85 20.88 7.13 10.66
C ARG A 85 20.29 8.16 11.60
N VAL A 86 19.81 7.70 12.76
CA VAL A 86 19.37 8.54 13.86
C VAL A 86 20.52 8.71 14.85
N ARG A 87 20.75 9.95 15.28
CA ARG A 87 21.79 10.35 16.22
C ARG A 87 21.16 10.89 17.50
N PRO A 88 21.75 10.58 18.66
CA PRO A 88 21.40 11.27 19.90
C PRO A 88 21.97 12.69 19.89
N GLY A 89 21.37 13.59 20.68
CA GLY A 89 21.96 14.88 21.03
C GLY A 89 21.30 16.06 20.34
N GLY A 90 20.18 16.53 20.91
CA GLY A 90 19.57 17.82 20.62
C GLY A 90 19.96 18.87 21.66
N GLY A 91 20.11 20.13 21.23
CA GLY A 91 20.09 21.29 22.11
C GLY A 91 18.72 21.46 22.80
N SER A 92 18.57 22.49 23.64
CA SER A 92 17.35 22.68 24.47
C SER A 92 16.05 22.72 23.68
N ASP A 93 16.08 23.23 22.45
CA ASP A 93 14.90 23.41 21.59
C ASP A 93 14.79 22.33 20.49
N LEU A 94 15.75 21.40 20.44
CA LEU A 94 15.82 20.29 19.50
C LEU A 94 15.29 19.00 20.10
N SER A 95 14.88 18.08 19.23
CA SER A 95 14.54 16.74 19.67
C SER A 95 15.76 16.01 20.27
N PRO A 96 15.58 15.17 21.31
CA PRO A 96 16.67 14.37 21.87
C PRO A 96 17.33 13.44 20.86
N GLU A 97 16.62 13.08 19.79
CA GLU A 97 17.13 12.31 18.67
C GLU A 97 16.81 13.02 17.34
N TRP A 98 17.78 13.05 16.43
CA TRP A 98 17.64 13.66 15.11
C TRP A 98 18.22 12.74 14.03
N SER A 99 17.77 12.88 12.79
CA SER A 99 18.31 12.10 11.68
C SER A 99 19.43 12.83 10.95
N GLU A 100 20.49 12.12 10.59
CA GLU A 100 21.42 12.56 9.53
C GLU A 100 20.62 12.96 8.28
N LEU A 101 21.17 13.85 7.46
CA LEU A 101 20.50 14.26 6.22
C LEU A 101 20.31 13.02 5.30
N PRO A 102 19.06 12.65 4.93
CA PRO A 102 18.83 11.50 4.08
C PRO A 102 19.46 11.67 2.69
N ARG A 103 19.81 10.56 2.03
CA ARG A 103 20.36 10.63 0.67
C ARG A 103 19.35 11.27 -0.29
N GLY A 104 19.81 12.26 -1.04
CA GLY A 104 18.97 13.02 -1.97
C GLY A 104 18.06 14.06 -1.31
N ALA A 105 18.12 14.23 0.01
CA ALA A 105 17.49 15.34 0.69
C ALA A 105 18.33 16.62 0.55
N VAL A 106 17.65 17.76 0.64
CA VAL A 106 18.26 19.09 0.68
C VAL A 106 18.02 19.69 2.05
N ALA A 107 19.08 20.05 2.76
CA ALA A 107 18.99 20.84 3.98
C ALA A 107 18.96 22.33 3.62
N GLU A 108 17.89 23.02 4.03
CA GLU A 108 17.71 24.46 3.84
C GLU A 108 18.35 25.24 4.98
N THR A 109 18.28 24.70 6.20
CA THR A 109 18.90 25.31 7.38
C THR A 109 19.60 24.24 8.23
N TRP A 110 20.62 24.69 8.95
CA TRP A 110 21.45 23.87 9.83
C TRP A 110 21.56 24.54 11.20
N GLU A 111 21.66 23.72 12.25
CA GLU A 111 22.01 24.15 13.60
C GLU A 111 23.16 23.28 14.09
N GLY A 112 24.39 23.83 14.03
CA GLY A 112 25.59 23.01 14.18
C GLY A 112 25.65 21.92 13.12
N GLU A 113 25.68 20.65 13.55
CA GLU A 113 25.66 19.47 12.66
C GLU A 113 24.25 18.97 12.33
N VAL A 114 23.22 19.53 12.98
CA VAL A 114 21.84 19.07 12.81
C VAL A 114 21.23 19.73 11.57
N PRO A 115 20.70 18.96 10.59
CA PRO A 115 19.91 19.54 9.51
C PRO A 115 18.56 19.98 10.10
N LEU A 116 18.45 21.27 10.43
CA LEU A 116 17.33 21.83 11.17
C LEU A 116 16.05 21.84 10.32
N LEU A 117 16.13 22.28 9.07
CA LEU A 117 15.06 22.17 8.07
C LEU A 117 15.60 21.45 6.86
N TRP A 118 14.98 20.34 6.48
CA TRP A 118 15.31 19.62 5.26
C TRP A 118 14.09 19.11 4.52
N ARG A 119 14.25 18.88 3.22
CA ARG A 119 13.20 18.36 2.33
C ARG A 119 13.71 17.19 1.49
N ALA A 120 12.84 16.23 1.26
CA ALA A 120 13.09 15.08 0.39
C ALA A 120 11.79 14.61 -0.28
N GLY A 121 11.65 14.86 -1.58
CA GLY A 121 10.40 14.56 -2.29
C GLY A 121 9.21 15.30 -1.67
N SER A 122 8.20 14.56 -1.19
CA SER A 122 7.03 15.13 -0.52
C SER A 122 7.22 15.38 0.99
N VAL A 123 8.39 15.07 1.55
CA VAL A 123 8.70 15.22 2.98
C VAL A 123 9.32 16.59 3.24
N THR A 124 8.75 17.29 4.22
CA THR A 124 9.31 18.46 4.87
C THR A 124 9.54 18.14 6.35
N ALA A 125 10.76 18.31 6.84
CA ALA A 125 11.14 17.90 8.18
C ALA A 125 11.85 19.02 8.95
N TRP A 126 11.43 19.22 10.19
CA TRP A 126 11.95 20.23 11.12
C TRP A 126 12.51 19.57 12.38
N ALA A 127 13.80 19.67 12.66
CA ALA A 127 14.42 18.98 13.80
C ALA A 127 13.99 19.51 15.19
N GLY A 128 13.46 20.74 15.25
CA GLY A 128 12.96 21.33 16.50
C GLY A 128 11.67 20.68 16.99
N VAL A 129 11.45 20.72 18.31
CA VAL A 129 10.28 20.08 18.95
C VAL A 129 8.95 20.81 18.66
N THR A 130 9.02 22.06 18.22
CA THR A 130 7.88 22.89 17.83
C THR A 130 8.07 23.39 16.41
N VAL A 131 7.03 23.25 15.58
CA VAL A 131 7.05 23.72 14.19
C VAL A 131 6.90 25.25 14.11
N PRO A 132 7.73 25.96 13.32
CA PRO A 132 7.54 27.39 13.08
C PRO A 132 6.22 27.69 12.35
N GLU A 133 5.55 28.78 12.70
CA GLU A 133 4.25 29.15 12.08
C GLU A 133 4.38 29.43 10.58
N SER A 134 5.53 29.97 10.14
CA SER A 134 5.84 30.16 8.71
C SER A 134 5.88 28.83 7.96
N LEU A 135 6.51 27.81 8.53
CA LEU A 135 6.61 26.48 7.94
C LEU A 135 5.25 25.78 7.90
N ARG A 136 4.47 25.93 8.96
CA ARG A 136 3.08 25.45 9.03
C ARG A 136 2.21 26.08 7.95
N THR A 137 2.26 27.41 7.82
CA THR A 137 1.50 28.16 6.82
C THR A 137 1.88 27.74 5.41
N ALA A 138 3.18 27.63 5.13
CA ALA A 138 3.68 27.18 3.83
C ALA A 138 3.24 25.74 3.50
N PHE A 139 3.25 24.84 4.49
CA PHE A 139 2.77 23.47 4.31
C PHE A 139 1.28 23.44 3.94
N LEU A 140 0.43 24.15 4.70
CA LEU A 140 -1.02 24.20 4.46
C LEU A 140 -1.34 24.78 3.06
N ALA A 141 -0.68 25.87 2.67
CA ALA A 141 -0.82 26.44 1.33
C ALA A 141 -0.36 25.48 0.22
N GLY A 142 0.64 24.64 0.50
CA GLY A 142 1.12 23.60 -0.41
C GLY A 142 0.13 22.46 -0.65
N LEU A 143 -0.78 22.18 0.31
CA LEU A 143 -1.75 21.08 0.20
C LEU A 143 -2.75 21.29 -0.94
N GLU A 144 -3.16 22.54 -1.18
CA GLU A 144 -4.09 22.90 -2.26
C GLU A 144 -3.50 22.62 -3.65
N ASN A 145 -2.17 22.66 -3.74
CA ASN A 145 -1.41 22.47 -4.98
C ASN A 145 -0.81 21.06 -5.09
N ALA A 146 -1.14 20.15 -4.18
CA ALA A 146 -0.59 18.80 -4.19
C ALA A 146 -1.05 18.04 -5.45
N GLY A 147 -0.08 17.53 -6.22
CA GLY A 147 -0.33 16.77 -7.44
C GLY A 147 -1.11 15.45 -7.18
N PRO A 148 -1.56 14.79 -8.26
CA PRO A 148 -2.29 13.52 -8.16
C PRO A 148 -1.45 12.46 -7.44
N ARG A 149 -2.10 11.68 -6.57
CA ARG A 149 -1.43 10.66 -5.76
C ARG A 149 -0.98 9.50 -6.61
N THR A 150 0.23 9.03 -6.35
CA THR A 150 0.71 7.78 -6.95
C THR A 150 0.14 6.61 -6.15
N PRO A 151 -0.39 5.56 -6.80
CA PRO A 151 -0.80 4.36 -6.09
C PRO A 151 0.35 3.78 -5.28
N GLY A 152 0.14 3.60 -3.97
CA GLY A 152 1.14 3.05 -3.05
C GLY A 152 1.28 1.53 -3.14
N THR A 153 0.33 0.86 -3.82
CA THR A 153 0.29 -0.59 -4.04
C THR A 153 -0.28 -0.92 -5.43
N PRO A 154 0.00 -2.13 -5.97
CA PRO A 154 -0.70 -2.62 -7.15
C PRO A 154 -2.23 -2.66 -6.99
N LEU A 155 -2.74 -2.89 -5.77
CA LEU A 155 -4.17 -2.90 -5.46
C LEU A 155 -4.80 -1.52 -5.71
N GLU A 156 -4.16 -0.46 -5.21
CA GLU A 156 -4.59 0.91 -5.49
C GLU A 156 -4.49 1.25 -6.97
N ALA A 157 -3.46 0.74 -7.66
CA ALA A 157 -3.26 0.99 -9.09
C ALA A 157 -4.36 0.38 -9.97
N VAL A 158 -5.13 -0.57 -9.44
CA VAL A 158 -6.30 -1.16 -10.13
C VAL A 158 -7.64 -0.65 -9.58
N GLY A 159 -7.63 0.36 -8.70
CA GLY A 159 -8.85 0.96 -8.15
C GLY A 159 -9.33 0.35 -6.82
N GLY A 160 -8.54 -0.49 -6.18
CA GLY A 160 -8.86 -1.09 -4.89
C GLY A 160 -9.83 -2.28 -4.96
N GLU A 161 -10.25 -2.77 -3.79
CA GLU A 161 -11.16 -3.91 -3.68
C GLU A 161 -12.53 -3.62 -4.31
N SER A 162 -13.01 -2.37 -4.21
CA SER A 162 -14.27 -1.93 -4.80
C SER A 162 -14.31 -2.06 -6.32
N ALA A 163 -13.17 -1.93 -7.00
CA ALA A 163 -13.03 -2.18 -8.44
C ALA A 163 -12.84 -3.68 -8.77
N LEU A 164 -12.20 -4.45 -7.87
CA LEU A 164 -11.92 -5.86 -8.09
C LEU A 164 -13.17 -6.75 -8.02
N ARG A 165 -14.03 -6.57 -7.01
CA ARG A 165 -15.16 -7.49 -6.81
C ARG A 165 -16.14 -7.52 -7.99
N PRO A 166 -16.57 -6.38 -8.59
CA PRO A 166 -17.43 -6.38 -9.78
C PRO A 166 -16.77 -7.02 -11.00
N LEU A 167 -15.47 -6.75 -11.22
CA LEU A 167 -14.69 -7.39 -12.28
C LEU A 167 -14.68 -8.91 -12.12
N LEU A 168 -14.36 -9.39 -10.91
CA LEU A 168 -14.30 -10.82 -10.63
C LEU A 168 -15.66 -11.48 -10.77
N ALA A 169 -16.74 -10.81 -10.34
CA ALA A 169 -18.10 -11.30 -10.53
C ALA A 169 -18.44 -11.48 -12.03
N ASP A 170 -18.17 -10.47 -12.87
CA ASP A 170 -18.38 -10.56 -14.32
C ASP A 170 -17.49 -11.65 -14.94
N PHE A 171 -16.23 -11.71 -14.55
CA PHE A 171 -15.30 -12.74 -15.01
C PHE A 171 -15.81 -14.17 -14.72
N TYR A 172 -16.21 -14.44 -13.48
CA TYR A 172 -16.69 -15.78 -13.09
C TYR A 172 -18.06 -16.11 -13.65
N ALA A 173 -18.93 -15.11 -13.88
CA ALA A 173 -20.17 -15.32 -14.63
C ALA A 173 -19.88 -15.79 -16.07
N ARG A 174 -18.91 -15.16 -16.75
CA ARG A 174 -18.45 -15.60 -18.09
C ARG A 174 -17.82 -16.98 -18.05
N ALA A 175 -16.98 -17.26 -17.06
CA ALA A 175 -16.32 -18.56 -16.94
C ALA A 175 -17.30 -19.71 -16.66
N ARG A 176 -18.37 -19.43 -15.89
CA ARG A 176 -19.45 -20.40 -15.60
C ARG A 176 -20.26 -20.75 -16.85
N ALA A 177 -20.50 -19.77 -17.72
CA ALA A 177 -21.26 -19.95 -18.95
C ALA A 177 -20.42 -20.48 -20.13
N ASP A 178 -19.10 -20.63 -19.95
CA ASP A 178 -18.18 -21.05 -21.00
C ASP A 178 -18.20 -22.57 -21.19
N ASP A 179 -18.27 -23.06 -22.43
CA ASP A 179 -18.36 -24.50 -22.71
C ASP A 179 -17.14 -25.31 -22.25
N LEU A 180 -15.95 -24.68 -22.18
CA LEU A 180 -14.72 -25.35 -21.78
C LEU A 180 -14.47 -25.22 -20.27
N LEU A 181 -14.73 -24.05 -19.67
CA LEU A 181 -14.47 -23.80 -18.26
C LEU A 181 -15.65 -24.13 -17.35
N GLY A 182 -16.88 -23.95 -17.82
CA GLY A 182 -18.12 -24.16 -17.07
C GLY A 182 -18.19 -25.55 -16.44
N PRO A 183 -17.98 -26.65 -17.20
CA PRO A 183 -17.97 -28.00 -16.63
C PRO A 183 -16.89 -28.22 -15.55
N LEU A 184 -15.73 -27.58 -15.70
CA LEU A 184 -14.63 -27.68 -14.73
C LEU A 184 -14.99 -27.01 -13.41
N PHE A 185 -15.56 -25.80 -13.47
CA PHE A 185 -16.05 -25.10 -12.28
C PHE A 185 -17.24 -25.83 -11.65
N ALA A 186 -18.20 -26.31 -12.44
CA ALA A 186 -19.37 -27.05 -11.93
C ALA A 186 -19.00 -28.34 -11.18
N ALA A 187 -17.85 -28.96 -11.49
CA ALA A 187 -17.35 -30.13 -10.77
C ALA A 187 -16.73 -29.80 -9.39
N HIS A 188 -16.37 -28.54 -9.14
CA HIS A 188 -15.53 -28.13 -8.01
C HIS A 188 -16.06 -26.93 -7.21
N VAL A 189 -17.07 -26.22 -7.71
CA VAL A 189 -17.65 -25.01 -7.10
C VAL A 189 -19.17 -25.17 -7.02
N ASP A 190 -19.63 -25.45 -5.81
CA ASP A 190 -21.06 -25.50 -5.48
C ASP A 190 -21.57 -24.12 -5.00
N ASP A 191 -20.80 -23.46 -4.13
CA ASP A 191 -21.08 -22.13 -3.61
C ASP A 191 -20.27 -21.05 -4.35
N TRP A 192 -20.97 -20.30 -5.21
CA TRP A 192 -20.37 -19.25 -6.03
C TRP A 192 -20.07 -17.97 -5.25
N GLU A 193 -20.83 -17.66 -4.20
CA GLU A 193 -20.59 -16.47 -3.39
C GLU A 193 -19.33 -16.69 -2.54
N ALA A 194 -19.23 -17.85 -1.87
CA ALA A 194 -18.03 -18.22 -1.12
C ALA A 194 -16.79 -18.30 -2.03
N HIS A 195 -16.94 -18.83 -3.26
CA HIS A 195 -15.86 -18.82 -4.24
C HIS A 195 -15.41 -17.41 -4.59
N LEU A 196 -16.36 -16.50 -4.88
CA LEU A 196 -16.07 -15.11 -5.24
C LEU A 196 -15.37 -14.36 -4.10
N ASP A 197 -15.77 -14.58 -2.86
CA ASP A 197 -15.13 -13.97 -1.69
C ASP A 197 -13.69 -14.47 -1.53
N ARG A 198 -13.47 -15.79 -1.68
CA ARG A 198 -12.14 -16.39 -1.59
C ARG A 198 -11.18 -15.89 -2.67
N VAL A 199 -11.64 -15.77 -3.91
CA VAL A 199 -10.81 -15.28 -5.02
C VAL A 199 -10.61 -13.76 -4.98
N THR A 200 -11.57 -13.02 -4.41
CA THR A 200 -11.41 -11.59 -4.11
C THR A 200 -10.31 -11.40 -3.05
N ALA A 201 -10.36 -12.14 -1.94
CA ALA A 201 -9.32 -12.12 -0.91
C ALA A 201 -7.93 -12.48 -1.48
N PHE A 202 -7.88 -13.49 -2.37
CA PHE A 202 -6.64 -13.86 -3.08
C PHE A 202 -6.06 -12.68 -3.86
N TRP A 203 -6.88 -12.02 -4.69
CA TRP A 203 -6.40 -10.90 -5.50
C TRP A 203 -6.01 -9.69 -4.67
N VAL A 204 -6.76 -9.36 -3.61
CA VAL A 204 -6.41 -8.30 -2.65
C VAL A 204 -5.02 -8.55 -2.05
N THR A 205 -4.76 -9.75 -1.54
CA THR A 205 -3.44 -10.12 -0.98
C THR A 205 -2.35 -10.09 -2.05
N MET A 206 -2.60 -10.66 -3.24
CA MET A 206 -1.61 -10.69 -4.32
C MET A 206 -1.25 -9.32 -4.89
N LEU A 207 -2.11 -8.33 -4.70
CA LEU A 207 -1.90 -6.94 -5.13
C LEU A 207 -1.39 -6.04 -4.00
N GLY A 208 -1.01 -6.61 -2.85
CA GLY A 208 -0.40 -5.87 -1.75
C GLY A 208 -1.39 -5.21 -0.80
N GLY A 209 -2.65 -5.64 -0.80
CA GLY A 209 -3.60 -5.37 0.27
C GLY A 209 -3.34 -6.24 1.50
N GLY A 210 -4.29 -6.24 2.44
CA GLY A 210 -4.21 -7.07 3.65
C GLY A 210 -4.04 -8.56 3.34
N ALA A 211 -3.40 -9.28 4.26
CA ALA A 211 -3.18 -10.74 4.17
C ALA A 211 -4.47 -11.54 4.46
N ALA A 212 -5.53 -11.24 3.70
CA ALA A 212 -6.84 -11.88 3.79
C ALA A 212 -6.84 -13.31 3.25
N TRP A 213 -5.97 -13.62 2.28
CA TRP A 213 -5.84 -14.97 1.74
C TRP A 213 -4.57 -15.67 2.23
N ARG A 214 -4.72 -16.92 2.67
CA ARG A 214 -3.62 -17.81 3.05
C ARG A 214 -3.74 -19.10 2.25
N GLY A 215 -2.66 -19.51 1.60
CA GLY A 215 -2.65 -20.75 0.84
C GLY A 215 -1.50 -20.85 -0.16
N ASN A 216 -1.51 -21.94 -0.93
CA ASN A 216 -0.60 -22.16 -2.03
C ASN A 216 -1.40 -22.32 -3.33
N LEU A 217 -1.18 -21.41 -4.28
CA LEU A 217 -1.93 -21.37 -5.54
C LEU A 217 -1.77 -22.67 -6.35
N LYS A 218 -0.59 -23.31 -6.32
CA LYS A 218 -0.38 -24.58 -7.02
C LYS A 218 -1.16 -25.71 -6.36
N SER A 219 -1.12 -25.78 -5.03
CA SER A 219 -1.81 -26.83 -4.27
C SER A 219 -3.32 -26.79 -4.47
N VAL A 220 -3.94 -25.60 -4.51
CA VAL A 220 -5.39 -25.50 -4.70
C VAL A 220 -5.86 -25.85 -6.12
N HIS A 221 -4.97 -25.78 -7.12
CA HIS A 221 -5.27 -26.18 -8.50
C HIS A 221 -4.81 -27.60 -8.84
N ALA A 222 -4.06 -28.25 -7.94
CA ALA A 222 -3.54 -29.59 -8.16
C ALA A 222 -4.69 -30.61 -8.18
N GLY A 223 -4.68 -31.51 -9.17
CA GLY A 223 -5.68 -32.57 -9.27
C GLY A 223 -7.04 -32.15 -9.84
N LEU A 224 -7.28 -30.86 -10.12
CA LEU A 224 -8.54 -30.37 -10.69
C LEU A 224 -8.71 -30.65 -12.19
N GLY A 225 -7.72 -31.26 -12.86
CA GLY A 225 -7.79 -31.52 -14.31
C GLY A 225 -7.60 -30.29 -15.20
N VAL A 226 -7.14 -29.15 -14.64
CA VAL A 226 -6.75 -27.94 -15.38
C VAL A 226 -5.62 -28.26 -16.34
N ARG A 227 -5.72 -27.78 -17.59
CA ARG A 227 -4.73 -28.00 -18.67
C ARG A 227 -4.47 -26.68 -19.40
N GLY A 228 -3.46 -26.68 -20.29
CA GLY A 228 -3.08 -25.50 -21.09
C GLY A 228 -4.24 -24.77 -21.77
N PRO A 229 -5.15 -25.47 -22.48
CA PRO A 229 -6.33 -24.83 -23.09
C PRO A 229 -7.26 -24.15 -22.08
N HIS A 230 -7.48 -24.75 -20.91
CA HIS A 230 -8.29 -24.15 -19.85
C HIS A 230 -7.63 -22.85 -19.35
N LEU A 231 -6.32 -22.86 -19.08
CA LEU A 231 -5.61 -21.66 -18.63
C LEU A 231 -5.64 -20.54 -19.70
N ALA A 232 -5.45 -20.90 -20.97
CA ALA A 232 -5.51 -19.94 -22.08
C ALA A 232 -6.91 -19.29 -22.17
N ARG A 233 -7.97 -20.10 -22.04
CA ARG A 233 -9.35 -19.60 -22.05
C ARG A 233 -9.66 -18.74 -20.84
N TRP A 234 -9.22 -19.16 -19.66
CA TRP A 234 -9.35 -18.40 -18.41
C TRP A 234 -8.70 -17.01 -18.54
N LEU A 235 -7.47 -16.94 -19.05
CA LEU A 235 -6.76 -15.66 -19.25
C LEU A 235 -7.46 -14.77 -20.29
N ALA A 236 -8.03 -15.35 -21.35
CA ALA A 236 -8.78 -14.59 -22.34
C ALA A 236 -10.04 -13.95 -21.75
N LEU A 237 -10.84 -14.70 -20.99
CA LEU A 237 -12.03 -14.18 -20.32
C LEU A 237 -11.67 -13.15 -19.24
N PHE A 238 -10.58 -13.39 -18.50
CA PHE A 238 -10.11 -12.45 -17.47
C PHE A 238 -9.67 -11.12 -18.07
N ARG A 239 -8.96 -11.14 -19.21
CA ARG A 239 -8.62 -9.91 -19.96
C ARG A 239 -9.86 -9.15 -20.41
N ALA A 240 -10.86 -9.85 -20.92
CA ALA A 240 -12.11 -9.22 -21.38
C ALA A 240 -12.86 -8.54 -20.21
N ALA A 241 -12.99 -9.22 -19.07
CA ALA A 241 -13.58 -8.63 -17.88
C ALA A 241 -12.75 -7.43 -17.35
N ALA A 242 -11.42 -7.55 -17.29
CA ALA A 242 -10.57 -6.45 -16.85
C ALA A 242 -10.70 -5.21 -17.75
N ALA A 243 -10.77 -5.38 -19.07
CA ALA A 243 -10.98 -4.28 -20.01
C ALA A 243 -12.37 -3.63 -19.89
N ALA A 244 -13.39 -4.38 -19.45
CA ALA A 244 -14.74 -3.87 -19.27
C ALA A 244 -14.92 -3.05 -17.97
N HIS A 245 -14.13 -3.35 -16.93
CA HIS A 245 -14.31 -2.76 -15.59
C HIS A 245 -13.22 -1.76 -15.19
N LEU A 246 -12.04 -1.81 -15.82
CA LEU A 246 -10.88 -1.01 -15.40
C LEU A 246 -10.41 -0.07 -16.52
N SER A 247 -9.64 0.95 -16.13
CA SER A 247 -8.89 1.76 -17.10
C SER A 247 -7.88 0.89 -17.86
N PRO A 248 -7.51 1.25 -19.12
CA PRO A 248 -6.56 0.46 -19.91
C PRO A 248 -5.24 0.15 -19.17
N GLN A 249 -4.72 1.12 -18.41
CA GLN A 249 -3.49 0.94 -17.63
C GLN A 249 -3.70 -0.05 -16.47
N ALA A 250 -4.81 0.07 -15.73
CA ALA A 250 -5.13 -0.84 -14.63
C ALA A 250 -5.38 -2.27 -15.14
N ALA A 251 -6.14 -2.43 -16.23
CA ALA A 251 -6.39 -3.70 -16.88
C ALA A 251 -5.09 -4.38 -17.32
N ALA A 252 -4.18 -3.64 -17.99
CA ALA A 252 -2.88 -4.17 -18.42
C ALA A 252 -2.02 -4.66 -17.25
N ARG A 253 -1.99 -3.90 -16.13
CA ARG A 253 -1.25 -4.30 -14.92
C ARG A 253 -1.80 -5.59 -14.32
N LEU A 254 -3.13 -5.66 -14.15
CA LEU A 254 -3.79 -6.81 -13.53
C LEU A 254 -3.62 -8.07 -14.39
N THR A 255 -3.83 -7.95 -15.69
CA THR A 255 -3.75 -9.08 -16.65
C THR A 255 -2.33 -9.60 -16.80
N SER A 256 -1.32 -8.72 -16.89
CA SER A 256 0.10 -9.12 -16.91
C SER A 256 0.47 -9.93 -15.65
N ARG A 257 -0.08 -9.56 -14.48
CA ARG A 257 0.14 -10.31 -13.24
C ARG A 257 -0.55 -11.66 -13.27
N ALA A 258 -1.78 -11.75 -13.80
CA ALA A 258 -2.48 -13.02 -13.99
C ALA A 258 -1.69 -13.98 -14.88
N GLU A 259 -1.16 -13.48 -16.00
CA GLU A 259 -0.35 -14.26 -16.95
C GLU A 259 0.93 -14.79 -16.31
N ALA A 260 1.66 -13.93 -15.57
CA ALA A 260 2.87 -14.33 -14.85
C ALA A 260 2.59 -15.42 -13.80
N MET A 261 1.43 -15.38 -13.13
CA MET A 261 1.01 -16.43 -12.21
C MET A 261 0.59 -17.71 -12.94
N GLY A 262 -0.16 -17.59 -14.04
CA GLY A 262 -0.59 -18.71 -14.88
C GLY A 262 0.59 -19.50 -15.45
N ALA A 263 1.62 -18.81 -15.94
CA ALA A 263 2.84 -19.44 -16.45
C ALA A 263 3.51 -20.33 -15.39
N ARG A 264 3.48 -19.93 -14.11
CA ARG A 264 4.04 -20.72 -13.00
C ARG A 264 3.20 -21.94 -12.63
N LEU A 265 1.89 -21.92 -12.91
CA LEU A 265 1.00 -23.07 -12.73
C LEU A 265 1.23 -24.13 -13.81
N GLY A 266 1.50 -23.71 -15.05
CA GLY A 266 1.78 -24.60 -16.18
C GLY A 266 3.10 -25.38 -16.09
N GLN A 267 4.02 -25.02 -15.19
CA GLN A 267 5.35 -25.62 -15.04
C GLN A 267 5.44 -26.72 -13.96
N GLY A 268 4.34 -27.43 -13.66
CA GLY A 268 4.35 -28.55 -12.70
C GLY A 268 5.07 -29.80 -13.24
N LYS A 269 5.97 -30.42 -12.45
CA LYS A 269 6.61 -31.71 -12.79
C LYS A 269 5.55 -32.79 -13.07
N PRO A 270 5.77 -33.70 -14.04
CA PRO A 270 4.89 -34.84 -14.23
C PRO A 270 5.04 -35.80 -13.04
N GLY A 271 3.96 -36.07 -12.29
CA GLY A 271 3.95 -37.17 -11.33
C GLY A 271 3.17 -37.04 -10.01
N ASN A 272 2.44 -35.95 -9.74
CA ASN A 272 1.71 -35.88 -8.45
C ASN A 272 0.29 -36.48 -8.57
N ARG A 273 0.04 -37.58 -7.87
CA ARG A 273 -1.27 -38.25 -7.78
C ARG A 273 -2.30 -37.37 -7.03
N PRO A 274 -3.59 -37.43 -7.40
CA PRO A 274 -4.63 -36.59 -6.80
C PRO A 274 -4.95 -37.02 -5.36
N HIS A 275 -5.10 -36.03 -4.46
CA HIS A 275 -5.81 -36.23 -3.19
C HIS A 275 -7.32 -36.06 -3.45
N ALA A 276 -8.10 -37.07 -3.06
CA ALA A 276 -9.56 -37.01 -3.08
C ALA A 276 -10.05 -36.21 -1.87
N GLY A 277 -10.33 -34.93 -2.06
CA GLY A 277 -11.03 -34.09 -1.09
C GLY A 277 -11.70 -32.95 -1.83
N ARG A 278 -13.02 -32.80 -1.66
CA ARG A 278 -13.72 -31.59 -2.12
C ARG A 278 -13.08 -30.38 -1.44
N VAL A 279 -12.79 -29.36 -2.23
CA VAL A 279 -12.38 -28.05 -1.70
C VAL A 279 -13.65 -27.42 -1.12
N PRO A 280 -13.70 -27.09 0.18
CA PRO A 280 -14.75 -26.26 0.74
C PRO A 280 -14.63 -24.81 0.25
#